data_AF-A0AA41X5B3-F1
#
_entry.id   AF-A0AA41X5B3-F1
#
_cell.length_a   1.000
_cell.length_b   1.000
_cell.length_c   1.000
_cell.angle_alpha   90.00
_cell.angle_beta   90.00
_cell.angle_gamma   90.00
#
_symmetry.space_group_name_H-M   'P 1'
#
loop_
_entity.id
_entity.type
_entity.pdbx_description
1 polymer ?
#
loop_
_entity_poly.entity_id
_entity_poly.type
_entity_poly.pdbx_seq_one_letter_code
_entity_poly.pdbx_strand_id
1 'polypeptide(L)'
;MPNFSFTLNPTEDFVVRLAVSETMTRPELKDLAPRFSYLDLRPGSLNAVAGNVNLKPYTSINLDASFEYYWGDINYVSLAIFQKEVQNFIVTDNEVVTVSGVDIQDPLLADDS
;
A
#
# COMPACT_ATOMS: atom_id res chain seq x y z
N MET A 1 -10.11 10.80 -8.86
CA MET A 1 -8.64 10.88 -8.97
C MET A 1 -8.28 11.23 -10.39
N PRO A 2 -7.19 11.98 -10.59
CA PRO A 2 -6.76 12.38 -11.93
C PRO A 2 -6.35 11.15 -12.74
N ASN A 3 -6.74 11.16 -14.02
CA ASN A 3 -6.24 10.24 -15.02
C ASN A 3 -5.89 11.06 -16.27
N PHE A 4 -4.78 10.73 -16.89
CA PHE A 4 -4.40 11.28 -18.18
C PHE A 4 -3.98 10.15 -19.08
N SER A 5 -4.56 10.11 -20.28
CA SER A 5 -4.20 9.17 -21.32
C SER A 5 -3.97 9.97 -22.60
N PHE A 6 -2.85 9.71 -23.24
CA PHE A 6 -2.45 10.33 -24.49
C PHE A 6 -2.10 9.24 -25.50
N THR A 7 -2.58 9.39 -26.73
CA THR A 7 -2.24 8.50 -27.84
C THR A 7 -1.84 9.35 -29.02
N LEU A 8 -0.70 9.03 -29.61
CA LEU A 8 -0.13 9.70 -30.75
C LEU A 8 0.11 8.68 -31.85
N ASN A 9 -0.26 9.04 -33.08
CA ASN A 9 0.02 8.27 -34.27
C ASN A 9 0.94 9.10 -35.17
N PRO A 10 2.27 9.07 -34.98
CA PRO A 10 3.20 9.89 -35.75
C PRO A 10 3.17 9.55 -37.25
N THR A 11 2.89 8.29 -37.58
CA THR A 11 2.69 7.76 -38.93
C THR A 11 1.50 6.81 -38.94
N GLU A 12 0.98 6.45 -40.12
CA GLU A 12 -0.14 5.50 -40.25
C GLU A 12 0.19 4.12 -39.64
N ASP A 13 1.48 3.77 -39.63
CA ASP A 13 1.98 2.48 -39.18
C ASP A 13 2.57 2.49 -37.75
N PHE A 14 2.53 3.62 -37.04
CA PHE A 14 3.15 3.72 -35.70
C PHE A 14 2.22 4.37 -34.69
N VAL A 15 2.00 3.69 -33.58
CA VAL A 15 1.13 4.12 -32.49
C VAL A 15 1.93 4.18 -31.20
N VAL A 16 1.84 5.30 -30.50
CA VAL A 16 2.43 5.50 -29.18
C VAL A 16 1.33 5.86 -28.20
N ARG A 17 1.27 5.17 -27.07
CA ARG A 17 0.33 5.46 -25.99
C ARG A 17 1.09 5.72 -24.70
N LEU A 18 0.70 6.77 -24.00
CA LEU A 18 1.18 7.12 -22.67
C LEU A 18 -0.03 7.28 -21.76
N ALA A 19 0.00 6.67 -20.58
CA ALA A 19 -1.03 6.85 -19.58
C ALA A 19 -0.41 7.07 -18.20
N VAL A 20 -1.02 7.96 -17.44
CA VAL A 20 -0.74 8.16 -16.02
C VAL A 20 -2.04 8.18 -15.26
N SER A 21 -2.11 7.40 -14.19
CA SER A 21 -3.29 7.36 -13.33
C SER A 21 -2.90 7.37 -11.87
N GLU A 22 -3.68 8.09 -11.07
CA GLU A 22 -3.59 8.04 -9.62
C GLU A 22 -4.77 7.23 -9.09
N THR A 23 -4.47 6.31 -8.18
CA THR A 23 -5.44 5.49 -7.43
C THR A 23 -5.24 5.71 -5.93
N MET A 24 -6.32 5.69 -5.15
CA MET A 24 -6.39 6.05 -3.75
C MET A 24 -7.47 5.17 -3.16
N THR A 25 -7.04 4.24 -2.32
CA THR A 25 -7.91 3.32 -1.61
C THR A 25 -8.01 3.79 -0.18
N ARG A 26 -9.24 3.85 0.33
CA ARG A 26 -9.47 4.20 1.73
C ARG A 26 -9.00 3.05 2.62
N PRO A 27 -8.33 3.34 3.75
CA PRO A 27 -8.02 2.32 4.75
C PRO A 27 -9.30 1.65 5.24
N GLU A 28 -9.23 0.37 5.60
CA GLU A 28 -10.38 -0.32 6.14
C GLU A 28 -10.75 0.24 7.53
N LEU A 29 -12.04 0.24 7.87
CA LEU A 29 -12.52 0.77 9.15
C LEU A 29 -11.90 0.04 10.35
N LYS A 30 -11.52 -1.23 10.19
CA LYS A 30 -10.84 -2.03 11.23
C LYS A 30 -9.43 -1.51 11.56
N ASP A 31 -8.75 -0.91 10.58
CA ASP A 31 -7.39 -0.39 10.74
C ASP A 31 -7.40 1.06 11.25
N LEU A 32 -8.49 1.79 10.98
CA LEU A 32 -8.76 3.13 11.53
C LEU A 32 -9.37 3.09 12.93
N ALA A 33 -10.04 2.00 13.31
CA ALA A 33 -10.70 1.90 14.60
C ALA A 33 -9.64 1.79 15.71
N PRO A 34 -9.64 2.67 16.73
CA PRO A 34 -8.78 2.55 17.90
C PRO A 34 -9.32 1.42 18.80
N ARG A 35 -9.29 0.20 18.29
CA ARG A 35 -9.69 -1.02 18.98
C ARG A 35 -8.43 -1.68 19.51
N PHE A 36 -8.19 -1.55 20.81
CA PHE A 36 -7.30 -2.44 21.53
C PHE A 36 -7.97 -3.80 21.65
N SER A 37 -7.50 -4.79 20.90
CA SER A 37 -7.90 -6.18 21.06
C SER A 37 -6.73 -6.97 21.61
N TYR A 38 -6.88 -7.48 22.84
CA TYR A 38 -5.94 -8.44 23.42
C TYR A 38 -6.11 -9.77 22.68
N LEU A 39 -5.07 -10.20 21.95
CA LEU A 39 -5.08 -11.43 21.18
C LEU A 39 -4.64 -12.62 22.03
N ASP A 40 -3.68 -12.39 22.94
CA ASP A 40 -3.19 -13.38 23.88
C ASP A 40 -2.86 -12.69 25.21
N LEU A 41 -3.36 -13.26 26.31
CA LEU A 41 -3.21 -12.78 27.69
C LEU A 41 -2.32 -13.72 28.51
N ARG A 42 -1.67 -14.69 27.86
CA ARG A 42 -0.77 -15.62 28.54
C ARG A 42 0.46 -14.88 29.09
N PRO A 43 0.88 -15.17 30.33
CA PRO A 43 2.15 -14.68 30.86
C PRO A 43 3.29 -15.06 29.91
N GLY A 44 4.02 -14.07 29.40
CA GLY A 44 5.11 -14.25 28.42
C GLY A 44 4.73 -14.11 26.94
N SER A 45 3.46 -13.90 26.60
CA SER A 45 3.03 -13.58 25.22
C SER A 45 1.81 -12.65 25.23
N LEU A 46 1.96 -11.48 25.87
CA LEU A 46 0.91 -10.47 25.87
C LEU A 46 0.95 -9.72 24.54
N ASN A 47 -0.02 -9.99 23.67
CA ASN A 47 -0.13 -9.35 22.37
C ASN A 47 -1.44 -8.56 22.29
N ALA A 48 -1.34 -7.27 21.99
CA ALA A 48 -2.48 -6.41 21.74
C ALA A 48 -2.33 -5.78 20.36
N VAL A 49 -3.42 -5.76 19.59
CA VAL A 49 -3.49 -5.05 18.31
C VAL A 49 -4.33 -3.81 18.52
N ALA A 50 -3.83 -2.65 18.08
CA ALA A 50 -4.54 -1.38 18.09
C ALA A 50 -4.56 -0.79 16.67
N GLY A 51 -5.73 -0.38 16.19
CA GLY A 51 -5.83 0.38 14.94
C GLY A 51 -5.37 1.84 15.12
N ASN A 52 -4.92 2.45 14.02
CA ASN A 52 -4.32 3.78 14.00
C ASN A 52 -5.22 4.76 13.21
N VAL A 53 -5.83 5.71 13.92
CA VAL A 53 -6.71 6.74 13.35
C VAL A 53 -5.99 7.73 12.43
N ASN A 54 -4.66 7.80 12.47
CA ASN A 54 -3.84 8.69 11.64
C ASN A 54 -3.38 8.03 10.32
N LEU A 55 -3.87 6.83 9.99
CA LEU A 55 -3.52 6.16 8.74
C LEU A 55 -3.93 7.01 7.53
N LYS A 56 -2.93 7.36 6.72
CA LYS A 56 -3.15 8.04 5.46
C LYS A 56 -3.78 7.07 4.45
N PRO A 57 -4.63 7.56 3.54
CA PRO A 57 -5.13 6.75 2.44
C PRO A 57 -3.99 6.11 1.64
N TYR A 58 -4.19 4.85 1.29
CA TYR A 58 -3.30 4.13 0.40
C TYR A 58 -3.35 4.78 -0.98
N THR A 59 -2.23 5.28 -1.50
CA THR A 59 -2.17 5.92 -2.83
C THR A 59 -1.24 5.16 -3.75
N SER A 60 -1.53 5.14 -5.04
CA SER A 60 -0.66 4.54 -6.04
C SER A 60 -0.73 5.31 -7.34
N ILE A 61 0.46 5.64 -7.85
CA ILE A 61 0.67 6.29 -9.14
C ILE A 61 1.09 5.20 -10.12
N ASN A 62 0.33 5.05 -11.21
CA ASN A 62 0.62 4.10 -12.28
C ASN A 62 1.00 4.87 -13.53
N LEU A 63 2.13 4.49 -14.12
CA LEU A 63 2.69 5.02 -15.36
C LEU A 63 2.76 3.88 -16.37
N ASP A 64 2.15 4.07 -17.54
CA ASP A 64 2.11 3.09 -18.60
C ASP A 64 2.55 3.75 -19.91
N ALA A 65 3.43 3.08 -20.66
CA ALA A 65 3.84 3.50 -21.99
C ALA A 65 3.87 2.30 -22.93
N SER A 66 3.28 2.44 -24.12
CA SER A 66 3.30 1.40 -25.13
C SER A 66 3.58 1.97 -26.52
N PHE A 67 4.29 1.18 -27.31
CA PHE A 67 4.69 1.47 -28.68
C PHE A 67 4.25 0.30 -29.54
N GLU A 68 3.54 0.58 -30.63
CA GLU A 68 3.09 -0.43 -31.59
C GLU A 68 3.53 0.02 -32.99
N TYR A 69 4.12 -0.90 -33.74
CA TYR A 69 4.57 -0.68 -35.10
C TYR A 69 4.00 -1.76 -36.02
N TYR A 70 3.37 -1.33 -37.10
CA TYR A 70 2.72 -2.17 -38.08
C TYR A 70 3.58 -2.26 -39.36
N TRP A 71 3.67 -3.44 -39.99
CA TRP A 71 4.31 -3.59 -41.29
C TRP A 71 3.55 -4.54 -42.21
N GLY A 72 3.23 -4.04 -43.41
CA GLY A 72 2.30 -4.72 -44.31
C GLY A 72 0.89 -4.81 -43.73
N ASP A 73 0.00 -5.51 -44.43
CA ASP A 73 -1.43 -5.44 -44.12
C ASP A 73 -1.85 -6.17 -42.83
N ILE A 74 -0.98 -7.03 -42.28
CA ILE A 74 -1.34 -7.97 -41.19
C ILE A 74 -0.26 -8.20 -40.14
N ASN A 75 0.94 -7.63 -40.26
CA ASN A 75 2.01 -7.86 -39.28
C ASN A 75 2.21 -6.65 -38.38
N TYR A 76 2.58 -6.90 -37.13
CA TYR A 76 2.92 -5.84 -36.18
C TYR A 76 3.83 -6.36 -35.05
N VAL A 77 4.46 -5.43 -34.35
CA VAL A 77 5.13 -5.65 -33.07
C VAL A 77 4.63 -4.62 -32.07
N SER A 78 4.59 -5.01 -30.81
CA SER A 78 4.34 -4.08 -29.72
C SER A 78 5.35 -4.25 -28.59
N LEU A 79 5.63 -3.14 -27.91
CA LEU A 79 6.44 -3.08 -26.71
C LEU A 79 5.72 -2.21 -25.70
N ALA A 80 5.55 -2.70 -24.48
CA ALA A 80 4.95 -1.94 -23.38
C ALA A 80 5.84 -1.98 -22.15
N ILE A 81 5.95 -0.84 -21.48
CA ILE A 81 6.60 -0.68 -20.18
C ILE A 81 5.60 -0.10 -19.20
N PHE A 82 5.65 -0.58 -17.97
CA PHE A 82 4.76 -0.14 -16.90
C PHE A 82 5.59 0.07 -15.63
N GLN A 83 5.24 1.12 -14.89
CA GLN A 83 5.82 1.41 -13.59
C GLN A 83 4.71 1.79 -12.62
N LYS A 84 4.71 1.13 -11.46
CA LYS A 84 3.75 1.38 -10.40
C LYS A 84 4.47 1.80 -9.14
N GLU A 85 4.17 3.00 -8.67
CA GLU A 85 4.62 3.48 -7.38
C GLU A 85 3.46 3.39 -6.38
N VAL A 86 3.76 2.88 -5.20
CA VAL A 86 2.79 2.68 -4.12
C VAL A 86 3.28 3.45 -2.90
N GLN A 87 2.42 4.31 -2.37
CA GLN A 87 2.71 5.14 -1.20
C GLN A 87 1.68 4.86 -0.09
N ASN A 88 2.11 5.04 1.16
CA ASN A 88 1.30 4.79 2.36
C ASN A 88 0.76 3.34 2.43
N PHE A 89 1.60 2.35 2.10
CA PHE A 89 1.27 0.96 2.34
C PHE A 89 1.10 0.73 3.85
N ILE A 90 -0.09 0.29 4.25
CA ILE A 90 -0.42 0.06 5.66
C ILE A 90 0.22 -1.26 6.05
N VAL A 91 1.19 -1.20 6.95
CA VAL A 91 1.87 -2.37 7.52
C VAL A 91 1.53 -2.43 9.00
N THR A 92 1.27 -3.64 9.51
CA THR A 92 1.17 -3.85 10.95
C THR A 92 2.58 -3.86 11.52
N ASP A 93 2.90 -2.84 12.33
CA ASP A 93 4.14 -2.79 13.11
C ASP A 93 3.89 -3.36 14.51
N ASN A 94 4.90 -4.03 15.07
CA ASN A 94 4.81 -4.60 16.42
C ASN A 94 5.56 -3.67 17.37
N GLU A 95 4.83 -2.81 18.07
CA GLU A 95 5.39 -1.92 19.08
C GLU A 95 5.05 -2.45 20.49
N VAL A 96 6.07 -2.54 21.35
CA VAL A 96 5.88 -2.86 22.77
C VAL A 96 5.46 -1.59 23.47
N VAL A 97 4.19 -1.49 23.84
CA VAL A 97 3.63 -0.31 24.54
C VAL A 97 3.36 -0.65 26.00
N THR A 98 3.94 0.14 26.92
CA THR A 98 3.69 0.09 28.36
C THR A 98 2.30 0.67 28.66
N VAL A 99 1.32 -0.17 29.01
CA VAL A 99 -0.02 0.27 29.42
C VAL A 99 -0.05 0.38 30.95
N SER A 100 -0.33 1.58 31.48
CA SER A 100 -0.45 1.87 32.93
C SER A 100 0.81 1.62 33.78
N GLY A 101 2.00 1.91 33.25
CA GLY A 101 3.26 1.87 34.04
C GLY A 101 3.77 0.46 34.36
N VAL A 102 3.19 -0.57 33.75
CA VAL A 102 3.69 -1.96 33.83
C VAL A 102 4.42 -2.28 32.54
N ASP A 103 5.74 -2.50 32.66
CA ASP A 103 6.58 -2.93 31.56
C ASP A 103 6.36 -4.42 31.29
N ILE A 104 5.77 -4.74 30.14
CA ILE A 104 5.28 -6.10 29.84
C ILE A 104 6.40 -7.10 29.48
N GLN A 105 7.67 -6.67 29.56
CA GLN A 105 8.85 -7.52 29.40
C GLN A 105 9.47 -7.99 30.72
N ASP A 106 9.02 -7.50 31.88
CA ASP A 106 9.54 -7.96 33.17
C ASP A 106 8.41 -8.29 34.15
N PRO A 107 7.93 -9.55 34.20
CA PRO A 107 6.93 -9.98 35.17
C PRO A 107 7.51 -10.21 36.59
N LEU A 108 8.80 -9.92 36.86
CA LEU A 108 9.47 -10.37 38.09
C LEU A 108 9.68 -9.31 39.19
N LEU A 109 9.18 -8.07 39.05
CA LEU A 109 9.33 -7.05 40.10
C LEU A 109 8.02 -6.65 40.78
N ALA A 110 7.14 -7.63 41.00
CA ALA A 110 5.93 -7.45 41.81
C ALA A 110 5.90 -8.40 43.01
N ASP A 111 7.01 -8.58 43.72
CA ASP A 111 7.03 -9.09 45.10
C ASP A 111 8.45 -8.96 45.71
N ASP A 112 8.74 -7.88 46.45
CA ASP A 112 9.43 -8.00 47.74
C ASP A 112 9.40 -6.68 48.53
N SER A 113 8.88 -6.77 49.76
CA SER A 113 8.91 -5.82 50.91
C SER A 113 8.13 -4.48 50.86
#